data_AF-A0A5X6ER60-F1
#
_entry.id   AF-A0A5X6ER60-F1
#
_cell.length_a   1.000
_cell.length_b   1.000
_cell.length_c   1.000
_cell.angle_alpha   90.00
_cell.angle_beta   90.00
_cell.angle_gamma   90.00
#
_symmetry.space_group_name_H-M   'P 1'
#
loop_
_entity.id
_entity.type
_entity.pdbx_description
1 polymer ?
#
loop_
_entity_poly.entity_id
_entity_poly.type
_entity_poly.pdbx_seq_one_letter_code
_entity_poly.pdbx_strand_id
1 'polypeptide(L)' 'MADFSATKHNASLEEWGEALECMVEMNGKSFDITEMEIEAAYKAYRRVDDFFYEEWGED' A
#
# COMPACT_ATOMS: atom_id res chain seq x y z
N MET A 1 17.16 -3.52 6.58
CA MET A 1 16.58 -2.39 5.82
C MET A 1 15.20 -2.85 5.42
N ALA A 2 14.15 -2.12 5.79
CA ALA A 2 12.79 -2.46 5.38
C ALA A 2 12.69 -2.38 3.85
N ASP A 3 12.29 -3.48 3.22
CA ASP A 3 12.06 -3.55 1.79
C ASP A 3 10.65 -3.04 1.51
N PHE A 4 10.53 -1.87 0.87
CA PHE A 4 9.26 -1.28 0.47
C PHE A 4 8.77 -1.83 -0.89
N SER A 5 9.16 -3.05 -1.25
CA SER A 5 8.68 -3.72 -2.46
C SER A 5 7.16 -3.87 -2.49
N ALA A 6 6.48 -3.80 -1.34
CA ALA A 6 5.03 -3.73 -1.19
C ALA A 6 4.38 -2.40 -1.67
N THR A 7 5.17 -1.37 -2.00
CA THR A 7 4.67 -0.16 -2.71
C THR A 7 4.87 -0.25 -4.22
N LYS A 8 5.24 -1.41 -4.77
CA LYS A 8 5.32 -1.63 -6.21
C LYS A 8 3.92 -1.88 -6.77
N HIS A 9 3.73 -1.53 -8.03
CA HIS A 9 2.46 -1.65 -8.77
C HIS A 9 1.72 -2.98 -8.52
N ASN A 10 2.43 -4.11 -8.42
CA ASN A 10 1.82 -5.45 -8.32
C ASN A 10 1.64 -5.99 -6.90
N ALA A 11 1.83 -5.18 -5.85
CA ALA A 11 1.63 -5.65 -4.48
C ALA A 11 0.16 -6.03 -4.23
N SER A 12 -0.07 -7.18 -3.60
CA SER A 12 -1.41 -7.59 -3.16
C SER A 12 -1.88 -6.78 -1.94
N LEU A 13 -3.18 -6.83 -1.64
CA LEU A 13 -3.75 -6.18 -0.45
C LEU A 13 -3.09 -6.67 0.85
N GLU A 14 -2.76 -7.96 0.93
CA GLU A 14 -2.11 -8.60 2.08
C GLU A 14 -0.70 -8.03 2.27
N GLU A 15 0.13 -8.06 1.22
CA GLU A 15 1.49 -7.51 1.25
C GLU A 15 1.50 -6.00 1.57
N TRP A 16 0.54 -5.26 1.03
CA TRP A 16 0.39 -3.83 1.29
C TRP A 16 -0.02 -3.54 2.74
N GLY A 17 -0.92 -4.36 3.29
CA GLY A 17 -1.35 -4.30 4.69
C GLY A 17 -0.21 -4.62 5.66
N GLU A 18 0.51 -5.70 5.43
CA GLU A 18 1.68 -6.11 6.24
C GLU A 18 2.77 -5.03 6.26
N ALA A 19 3.01 -4.39 5.11
CA ALA A 19 3.95 -3.28 5.01
C ALA A 19 3.50 -2.05 5.81
N LEU A 20 2.20 -1.76 5.83
CA LEU A 20 1.62 -0.66 6.59
C LEU A 20 1.71 -0.91 8.10
N GLU A 21 1.44 -2.14 8.54
CA GLU A 21 1.60 -2.56 9.92
C GLU A 21 3.07 -2.43 10.35
N CYS A 22 4.00 -2.99 9.57
CA CYS A 22 5.44 -2.86 9.81
C CYS A 22 5.89 -1.39 9.92
N MET A 23 5.39 -0.52 9.04
CA MET A 23 5.70 0.91 9.06
C MET A 23 5.20 1.60 10.33
N VAL A 24 4.00 1.25 10.79
CA VAL A 24 3.41 1.86 11.98
C VAL A 24 4.08 1.38 13.26
N GLU A 25 4.42 0.10 13.34
CA GLU A 25 5.22 -0.48 14.43
C GLU A 25 6.61 0.15 14.53
N MET A 26 7.31 0.30 13.40
CA MET A 26 8.63 0.95 13.34
C MET A 26 8.60 2.40 13.83
N ASN A 27 7.47 3.08 13.68
CA ASN A 27 7.28 4.46 14.14
C ASN A 27 6.76 4.55 15.58
N GLY A 28 6.63 3.42 16.30
CA GLY A 28 6.14 3.38 17.68
C GLY A 28 4.70 3.87 17.83
N LYS A 29 3.90 3.76 16.76
CA LYS A 29 2.49 4.16 16.74
C LYS A 29 1.59 2.93 16.82
N SER A 30 0.36 3.13 17.28
CA SER A 30 -0.66 2.09 17.27
C SER A 30 -1.33 2.01 15.90
N PHE A 31 -1.42 0.81 15.35
CA PHE A 31 -2.16 0.53 14.12
C PHE A 31 -3.62 0.24 14.46
N ASP A 32 -4.40 1.30 14.70
CA ASP A 32 -5.83 1.23 15.02
C ASP A 32 -6.66 1.54 13.76
N ILE A 33 -6.44 0.75 12.70
CA ILE A 33 -7.15 0.85 11.43
C ILE A 33 -7.83 -0.50 11.18
N THR A 34 -9.12 -0.47 10.82
CA THR A 34 -9.87 -1.70 10.53
C THR A 34 -9.49 -2.27 9.16
N GLU A 35 -9.68 -3.58 8.96
CA GLU A 35 -9.45 -4.24 7.67
C GLU A 35 -10.22 -3.57 6.52
N MET A 36 -11.45 -3.10 6.78
CA MET A 36 -12.24 -2.38 5.77
C MET A 36 -11.63 -1.04 5.36
N GLU A 37 -11.02 -0.31 6.30
CA GLU A 37 -10.34 0.94 6.01
C GLU A 37 -9.05 0.71 5.21
N ILE A 38 -8.33 -0.38 5.51
CA ILE A 38 -7.15 -0.82 4.74
C ILE A 38 -7.57 -1.18 3.31
N GLU A 39 -8.65 -1.94 3.14
CA GLU A 39 -9.17 -2.31 1.81
C GLU A 39 -9.60 -1.07 1.00
N ALA A 40 -10.27 -0.11 1.63
CA ALA A 40 -10.67 1.14 0.99
C ALA A 40 -9.45 1.98 0.57
N ALA A 41 -8.45 2.11 1.44
CA ALA A 41 -7.21 2.82 1.15
C ALA A 41 -6.42 2.15 0.01
N TYR A 42 -6.33 0.82 0.01
CA TYR A 42 -5.68 0.05 -1.04
C TYR A 42 -6.37 0.23 -2.40
N LYS A 43 -7.70 0.21 -2.44
CA LYS A 43 -8.46 0.46 -3.69
C LYS A 43 -8.24 1.87 -4.23
N ALA A 44 -8.23 2.87 -3.33
CA ALA A 44 -7.95 4.24 -3.72
C ALA A 44 -6.52 4.39 -4.26
N TYR A 45 -5.53 3.77 -3.58
CA TYR A 45 -4.14 3.70 -4.03
C TYR A 45 -4.04 3.06 -5.42
N ARG A 46 -4.60 1.86 -5.62
CA ARG A 46 -4.60 1.16 -6.92
C ARG A 46 -5.20 2.00 -8.04
N ARG A 47 -6.28 2.72 -7.78
CA ARG A 47 -6.90 3.58 -8.81
C ARG A 47 -5.96 4.69 -9.28
N VAL A 48 -5.22 5.31 -8.36
CA VAL A 48 -4.24 6.37 -8.66
C VAL A 48 -3.02 5.77 -9.37
N ASP A 49 -2.56 4.62 -8.91
CA ASP A 49 -1.41 3.90 -9.47
C ASP A 49 -1.70 3.40 -10.90
N ASP A 50 -2.87 2.80 -11.14
CA ASP A 50 -3.34 2.40 -12.46
C ASP A 50 -3.45 3.61 -13.41
N PHE A 51 -4.00 4.74 -12.94
CA PHE A 51 -4.07 5.98 -13.73
C PHE A 51 -2.68 6.49 -14.09
N PHE A 52 -1.74 6.47 -13.15
CA PHE A 52 -0.37 6.92 -13.39
C PHE A 52 0.31 6.08 -14.48
N TYR A 53 0.21 4.75 -14.41
CA TYR A 53 0.80 3.87 -15.41
C TYR A 53 0.08 3.92 -16.76
N GLU A 54 -1.25 4.09 -16.78
CA GLU A 54 -2.02 4.27 -18.03
C GLU A 54 -1.62 5.56 -18.77
N GLU A 55 -1.41 6.65 -18.04
CA GLU A 55 -1.11 7.96 -18.64
C GLU A 55 0.40 8.22 -18.86
N TRP A 56 1.25 7.65 -18.02
CA TRP A 56 2.68 8.01 -17.94
C TRP A 56 3.62 6.81 -17.81
N GLY A 57 3.11 5.58 -17.72
CA GLY A 57 3.95 4.39 -17.75
C GLY A 57 4.57 4.23 -19.14
N GLU A 58 5.90 4.27 -19.22
CA GLU A 58 6.57 3.84 -20.45
C GLU A 58 6.27 2.35 -20.68
N ASP A 59 5.80 2.02 -21.89
CA ASP A 59 5.44 0.66 -22.36
C ASP A 59 6.58 -0.37 -22.13
#